data_AF-A0A955I421-F1
#
_entry.id   AF-A0A955I421-F1
#
_cell.length_a   1.000
_cell.length_b   1.000
_cell.length_c   1.000
_cell.angle_alpha   90.00
_cell.angle_beta   90.00
_cell.angle_gamma   90.00
#
_symmetry.space_group_name_H-M   'P 1'
#
loop_
_entity.id
_entity.type
_entity.pdbx_description
1 polymer ?
#
loop_
_entity_poly.entity_id
_entity_poly.type
_entity_poly.pdbx_seq_one_letter_code
_entity_poly.pdbx_strand_id
1 'polypeptide(L)'
;MDTIELDAASNNSVDDIRSIIDHAEFMPSVGKYKVYIIDEVHMLSGSAFNAFLKILEEPPAHVKFLLATTEPHKLPETIISRVQRFEFRKFSRQEIIDHLTFIASQE
;
A
#
# COMPACT_ATOMS: atom_id res chain seq x y z
N MET A 1 -16.43 -5.88 -3.74
CA MET A 1 -15.16 -5.68 -4.48
C MET A 1 -14.05 -5.99 -3.49
N ASP A 2 -13.15 -6.90 -3.84
CA ASP A 2 -12.19 -7.46 -2.88
C ASP A 2 -10.81 -6.81 -2.95
N THR A 3 -10.62 -5.89 -3.90
CA THR A 3 -9.44 -5.01 -3.98
C THR A 3 -9.91 -3.57 -3.86
N ILE A 4 -9.31 -2.83 -2.94
CA ILE A 4 -9.60 -1.43 -2.68
C ILE A 4 -8.29 -0.66 -2.81
N GLU A 5 -8.31 0.42 -3.59
CA GLU A 5 -7.18 1.31 -3.79
C GLU A 5 -7.48 2.67 -3.15
N LEU A 6 -6.50 3.20 -2.43
CA LEU A 6 -6.58 4.49 -1.76
C LEU A 6 -5.33 5.30 -2.05
N ASP A 7 -5.53 6.52 -2.54
CA ASP A 7 -4.50 7.55 -2.54
C ASP A 7 -4.47 8.23 -1.16
N ALA A 8 -3.38 8.03 -0.42
CA ALA A 8 -3.20 8.62 0.90
C ALA A 8 -3.07 10.13 0.86
N ALA A 9 -2.68 10.76 -0.25
CA ALA A 9 -2.65 12.22 -0.34
C ALA A 9 -4.05 12.83 -0.18
N SER A 10 -5.06 12.13 -0.72
CA SER A 10 -6.47 12.53 -0.67
C SER A 10 -7.22 11.96 0.54
N ASN A 11 -6.76 10.84 1.11
CA ASN A 11 -7.42 10.10 2.22
C ASN A 11 -6.48 9.99 3.44
N ASN A 12 -5.91 11.11 3.90
CA ASN A 12 -4.88 11.13 4.95
C ASN A 12 -5.41 11.22 6.39
N SER A 13 -6.73 11.32 6.58
CA SER A 13 -7.30 11.57 7.90
C SER A 13 -7.40 10.29 8.74
N VAL A 14 -7.49 10.45 10.06
CA VAL A 14 -7.70 9.33 10.98
C VAL A 14 -9.04 8.64 10.75
N ASP A 15 -10.05 9.39 10.32
CA ASP A 15 -11.40 8.88 10.10
C ASP A 15 -11.47 8.03 8.82
N ASP A 16 -10.73 8.42 7.78
CA ASP A 16 -10.58 7.62 6.55
C ASP A 16 -9.97 6.23 6.88
N ILE A 17 -8.88 6.23 7.66
CA ILE A 17 -8.22 4.98 8.08
C ILE A 17 -9.12 4.13 8.98
N ARG A 18 -9.87 4.74 9.90
CA ARG A 18 -10.82 3.99 10.75
C ARG A 18 -11.90 3.33 9.93
N SER A 19 -12.46 4.05 8.95
CA SER A 19 -13.42 3.47 8.01
C SER A 19 -12.83 2.25 7.31
N ILE A 20 -11.58 2.33 6.83
CA ILE A 20 -10.90 1.18 6.22
C ILE A 20 -10.79 0.00 7.19
N ILE A 21 -10.36 0.25 8.43
CA ILE A 21 -10.19 -0.76 9.48
C ILE A 21 -11.53 -1.45 9.76
N ASP A 22 -12.60 -0.68 9.95
CA ASP A 22 -13.94 -1.21 10.23
C ASP A 22 -14.41 -2.08 9.05
N HIS A 23 -14.16 -1.63 7.82
CA HIS A 23 -14.51 -2.42 6.64
C HIS A 23 -13.62 -3.67 6.48
N ALA A 24 -12.40 -3.67 7.00
CA ALA A 24 -11.47 -4.79 6.89
C ALA A 24 -11.90 -6.01 7.71
N GLU A 25 -12.82 -5.86 8.67
CA GLU A 25 -13.38 -7.00 9.43
C GLU A 25 -14.30 -7.89 8.58
N PHE A 26 -14.88 -7.35 7.50
CA PHE A 26 -15.79 -8.10 6.63
C PHE A 26 -15.04 -9.00 5.65
N MET A 27 -15.52 -10.24 5.56
CA MET A 27 -15.04 -11.26 4.62
C MET A 27 -15.06 -10.75 3.16
N PRO A 28 -14.11 -11.21 2.32
CA PRO A 28 -14.16 -10.95 0.89
C PRO A 28 -15.44 -11.53 0.27
N SER A 29 -15.97 -10.84 -0.73
CA SER A 29 -17.23 -11.18 -1.41
C SER A 29 -17.08 -12.36 -2.38
N VAL A 30 -15.93 -12.49 -3.03
CA VAL A 30 -15.68 -13.51 -4.06
C VAL A 30 -14.30 -14.16 -3.88
N GLY A 31 -13.27 -13.35 -3.66
CA GLY A 31 -11.88 -13.77 -3.58
C GLY A 31 -11.50 -14.41 -2.25
N LYS A 32 -10.28 -14.94 -2.19
CA LYS A 32 -9.69 -15.49 -0.95
C LYS A 32 -9.27 -14.38 0.03
N TYR A 33 -8.91 -13.22 -0.50
CA TYR A 33 -8.39 -12.11 0.28
C TYR A 33 -9.12 -10.82 -0.07
N LYS A 34 -9.21 -9.95 0.93
CA LYS A 34 -9.55 -8.53 0.79
C LYS A 34 -8.26 -7.72 0.83
N VAL A 35 -7.93 -7.06 -0.26
CA VAL A 35 -6.66 -6.37 -0.48
C VAL A 35 -6.88 -4.87 -0.45
N TYR A 36 -6.12 -4.17 0.38
CA TYR A 36 -6.06 -2.71 0.44
C TYR A 36 -4.70 -2.25 -0.08
N ILE A 37 -4.71 -1.45 -1.14
CA ILE A 37 -3.54 -0.81 -1.71
C ILE A 37 -3.58 0.65 -1.30
N ILE A 38 -2.58 1.10 -0.54
CA ILE A 38 -2.47 2.48 -0.10
C ILE A 38 -1.24 3.07 -0.79
N ASP A 39 -1.49 3.91 -1.78
CA ASP A 39 -0.44 4.62 -2.49
C ASP A 39 -0.06 5.92 -1.78
N GLU A 40 1.19 6.33 -1.94
CA GLU A 40 1.83 7.45 -1.26
C GLU A 40 1.57 7.49 0.26
N VAL A 41 1.65 6.32 0.91
CA VAL A 41 1.28 6.13 2.33
C VAL A 41 2.00 7.08 3.30
N HIS A 42 3.14 7.65 2.90
CA HIS A 42 3.85 8.67 3.67
C HIS A 42 3.07 9.98 3.83
N MET A 43 2.01 10.18 3.05
CA MET A 43 1.10 11.33 3.13
C MET A 43 0.04 11.19 4.23
N LEU A 44 -0.10 10.01 4.85
CA LEU A 44 -1.00 9.84 5.99
C LEU A 44 -0.61 10.76 7.16
N SER A 45 -1.61 11.30 7.84
CA SER A 45 -1.38 12.05 9.07
C SER A 45 -0.84 11.17 10.19
N GLY A 46 -0.15 11.77 11.17
CA GLY A 46 0.38 11.00 12.32
C GLY A 46 -0.72 10.27 13.12
N SER A 47 -1.91 10.86 13.24
CA SER A 47 -3.06 10.20 13.88
C SER A 47 -3.59 9.04 13.04
N ALA A 48 -3.60 9.16 11.72
CA ALA A 48 -3.96 8.09 10.80
C ALA A 48 -2.98 6.90 10.92
N PHE A 49 -1.66 7.15 10.95
CA PHE A 49 -0.68 6.09 11.21
C PHE A 49 -0.92 5.36 12.53
N ASN A 50 -1.19 6.11 13.62
CA ASN A 50 -1.43 5.51 14.92
C ASN A 50 -2.69 4.63 14.94
N ALA A 51 -3.77 5.04 14.28
CA ALA A 51 -4.96 4.20 14.12
C ALA A 51 -4.65 2.92 13.33
N PHE A 52 -3.78 3.02 12.33
CA PHE A 52 -3.42 1.93 11.45
C PHE A 52 -2.53 0.86 12.13
N LEU A 53 -1.78 1.21 13.18
CA LEU A 53 -0.88 0.29 13.87
C LEU A 53 -1.58 -0.97 14.38
N LYS A 54 -2.77 -0.81 14.98
CA LYS A 54 -3.50 -1.93 15.61
C LYS A 54 -3.81 -3.04 14.61
N ILE A 55 -4.29 -2.69 13.41
CA ILE A 55 -4.64 -3.69 12.40
C ILE A 55 -3.41 -4.28 11.70
N LEU A 56 -2.29 -3.55 11.64
CA LEU A 56 -1.04 -4.07 11.09
C LEU A 56 -0.37 -5.09 12.02
N GLU A 57 -0.58 -5.00 13.33
CA GLU A 57 -0.08 -5.98 14.31
C GLU A 57 -0.81 -7.31 14.22
N GLU A 58 -2.14 -7.28 14.16
CA GLU A 58 -2.99 -8.46 14.14
C GLU A 58 -4.01 -8.36 13.00
N PRO A 59 -3.58 -8.40 11.72
CA PRO A 59 -4.50 -8.30 10.61
C PRO A 59 -5.40 -9.53 10.53
N PRO A 60 -6.69 -9.39 10.19
CA PRO A 60 -7.54 -10.53 9.89
C PRO A 60 -6.88 -11.40 8.81
N ALA A 61 -6.96 -12.73 8.95
CA ALA A 61 -6.22 -13.66 8.07
C ALA A 61 -6.56 -13.49 6.58
N HIS A 62 -7.76 -13.00 6.29
CA HIS A 62 -8.25 -12.73 4.93
C HIS A 62 -7.90 -11.33 4.42
N VAL A 63 -7.29 -10.45 5.22
CA VAL A 63 -6.92 -9.08 4.81
C VAL A 63 -5.45 -9.04 4.41
N LYS A 64 -5.16 -8.23 3.38
CA LYS A 64 -3.80 -7.89 2.94
C LYS A 64 -3.70 -6.39 2.73
N PHE A 65 -2.65 -5.79 3.30
CA PHE A 65 -2.29 -4.39 3.05
C PHE A 65 -1.05 -4.34 2.16
N LEU A 66 -1.12 -3.55 1.10
CA LEU A 66 0.00 -3.19 0.24
C LEU A 66 0.22 -1.69 0.38
N LEU A 67 1.36 -1.30 0.92
CA LEU A 67 1.71 0.10 1.15
C LEU A 67 2.78 0.50 0.14
N ALA A 68 2.51 1.54 -0.65
CA ALA A 68 3.47 2.12 -1.59
C ALA A 68 3.89 3.51 -1.13
N THR A 69 5.16 3.84 -1.35
CA THR A 69 5.72 5.15 -1.01
C THR A 69 6.96 5.44 -1.83
N THR A 70 7.10 6.69 -2.25
CA THR A 70 8.35 7.23 -2.81
C THR A 70 9.31 7.74 -1.73
N GLU A 71 8.83 7.94 -0.49
CA GLU A 71 9.58 8.53 0.62
C GLU A 71 9.57 7.63 1.87
N PRO A 72 10.27 6.47 1.87
CA PRO A 72 10.23 5.51 2.98
C PRO A 72 10.76 6.08 4.30
N HIS A 73 11.62 7.10 4.25
CA HIS A 73 12.19 7.77 5.42
C HIS A 73 11.16 8.64 6.19
N LYS A 74 10.03 8.98 5.56
CA LYS A 74 8.93 9.70 6.22
C LYS A 74 7.98 8.76 6.98
N LEU A 75 8.10 7.44 6.79
CA LEU A 75 7.28 6.48 7.51
C LEU A 75 7.77 6.28 8.95
N PRO A 76 6.87 6.18 9.93
CA PRO A 76 7.24 5.82 11.30
C PRO A 76 7.93 4.44 11.35
N GLU A 77 8.97 4.29 12.17
CA GLU A 77 9.64 2.99 12.38
C GLU A 77 8.67 1.90 12.88
N THR A 78 7.62 2.29 13.60
CA THR A 78 6.56 1.40 14.05
C THR A 78 5.78 0.76 12.90
N ILE A 79 5.59 1.47 11.79
CA ILE A 79 4.99 0.92 10.57
C ILE A 79 5.99 0.03 9.86
N ILE A 80 7.23 0.51 9.65
CA ILE A 80 8.28 -0.23 8.93
C ILE A 80 8.55 -1.59 9.58
N SER A 81 8.55 -1.67 10.91
CA SER A 81 8.79 -2.91 11.66
C SER A 81 7.68 -3.95 11.56
N ARG A 82 6.47 -3.58 11.10
CA ARG A 82 5.29 -4.47 10.98
C ARG A 82 4.98 -4.86 9.54
N VAL A 83 5.78 -4.41 8.58
CA VAL A 83 5.59 -4.72 7.16
C VAL A 83 6.78 -5.47 6.59
N GLN A 84 6.49 -6.28 5.58
CA GLN A 84 7.55 -6.81 4.73
C GLN A 84 7.93 -5.73 3.70
N ARG A 85 9.16 -5.23 3.80
CA ARG A 85 9.65 -4.20 2.88
C ARG A 85 10.20 -4.83 1.60
N PHE A 86 9.68 -4.35 0.47
CA PHE A 86 10.23 -4.61 -0.86
C PHE A 86 10.73 -3.29 -1.44
N GLU A 87 11.98 -3.26 -1.88
CA GLU A 87 12.56 -2.07 -2.52
C GLU A 87 12.68 -2.30 -4.01
N PHE A 88 11.97 -1.48 -4.79
CA PHE A 88 12.06 -1.47 -6.24
C PHE A 88 13.28 -0.67 -6.64
N ARG A 89 14.28 -1.34 -7.22
CA ARG A 89 15.46 -0.68 -7.75
C ARG A 89 15.13 -0.04 -9.08
N LYS A 90 15.75 1.11 -9.36
CA LYS A 90 15.67 1.73 -10.68
C LYS A 90 16.28 0.79 -11.71
N PHE A 91 15.60 0.65 -12.85
CA PHE A 91 16.19 0.04 -14.03
C PHE A 91 17.44 0.82 -14.46
N SER A 92 18.45 0.12 -14.91
CA SER A 92 19.59 0.72 -15.59
C SER A 92 19.14 1.38 -16.88
N ARG A 93 19.92 2.36 -17.35
CA ARG A 93 19.64 3.02 -18.62
C ARG A 93 19.57 2.02 -19.78
N GLN A 94 20.39 0.98 -19.76
CA GLN A 94 20.41 -0.05 -20.79
C GLN A 94 19.12 -0.87 -20.78
N GLU A 95 18.67 -1.33 -19.61
CA GLU A 95 17.39 -2.07 -19.47
C GLU A 95 16.21 -1.25 -19.99
N ILE A 96 16.20 0.06 -19.72
CA ILE A 96 15.15 0.96 -20.22
C ILE A 96 15.22 1.05 -21.76
N ILE A 97 16.40 1.25 -22.34
CA ILE A 97 16.59 1.32 -23.79
C ILE A 97 16.16 0.02 -24.47
N ASP A 98 16.58 -1.12 -23.93
CA ASP A 98 16.27 -2.44 -24.49
C ASP A 98 14.76 -2.70 -24.45
N HIS A 99 14.10 -2.38 -23.33
CA HIS A 99 12.66 -2.55 -23.19
C HIS A 99 11.86 -1.64 -24.14
N LEU A 100 12.25 -0.37 -24.28
CA LEU A 100 11.61 0.57 -25.21
C LEU A 100 11.81 0.15 -26.67
N THR A 101 13.02 -0.32 -27.02
CA THR A 101 13.31 -0.85 -28.36
C THR A 101 12.46 -2.07 -28.67
N PHE A 102 12.30 -2.98 -27.70
CA PHE A 102 11.43 -4.13 -27.83
C PHE A 102 9.98 -3.70 -28.10
N ILE A 103 9.41 -2.79 -27.29
CA ILE A 103 8.04 -2.30 -27.47
C ILE A 103 7.85 -1.68 -28.86
N ALA A 104 8.76 -0.79 -29.28
CA ALA A 104 8.69 -0.13 -30.59
C ALA A 104 8.80 -1.11 -31.78
N SER A 105 9.43 -2.27 -31.58
CA SER A 105 9.51 -3.32 -32.60
C SER A 105 8.24 -4.15 -32.77
N GLN A 106 7.28 -4.00 -31.86
CA GLN A 106 5.99 -4.71 -31.88
C GLN A 106 4.84 -3.85 -32.45
N GLU A 107 5.13 -2.59 -32.81
CA GLU A 107 4.23 -1.74 -33.62
C GLU A 107 4.50 -1.90 -35.12
#